data_AF-A0A939Y4H1-F1
#
_entry.id   AF-A0A939Y4H1-F1
#
_cell.length_a   1.000
_cell.length_b   1.000
_cell.length_c   1.000
_cell.angle_alpha   90.00
_cell.angle_beta   90.00
_cell.angle_gamma   90.00
#
_symmetry.space_group_name_H-M   'P 1'
#
loop_
_entity.id
_entity.type
_entity.pdbx_description
1 polymer ?
#
loop_
_entity_poly.entity_id
_entity_poly.type
_entity_poly.pdbx_seq_one_letter_code
_entity_poly.pdbx_strand_id
1 'polypeptide(L)'
;MEELISSIYHLVVDIFMERQNGQQFYECITDLFNIDEICGNKHLTESTEKNSFLFDIVAFLEDGLYSTFNYFSRTNVFLLYRERNLIIIKGTNKKSDAQKVMSNWIREYKPIERIFDVIKDSILQKHKERICSLLTDANYSKIVRIERAEILESTLIPKEWIIFDSVRNSPIDISSIWINKDLTSIVGEISEIGLNELTYNNDNGENIGLVIGDYILPLNNIDDYIDKKKAVDYFWSMLKKVYAPVEGVAPVVRKKQYEPFIEKCRESDFCKLLSFLHHNLYIKWNEKNIPSQFTDLFEEVYSISGLEHLSNFCFYTGIPSTTSSQTLLGVYEYKKSSSEYNLLNWVNHGENDKHKITRCDNCIDKASQKVYALLPQYSYYFMSRYFEDVFTEILKELKCDYVTNVHLSKTSDHQNDFIEIDALVKSDNRIVYFENKTTLSKFNIDDTICKIEKFHSFILEAYPDLTFEYIIISPYCDETIKESYWYFAKNGYEAREDIKHYTYNFEIPLAKFDNISLRCIVEPEYGKMKTLIKSIIR
;
A
#
# COMPACT_ATOMS: atom_id res chain seq x y z
N MET A 1 -16.86 -29.09 19.67
CA MET A 1 -17.00 -29.18 21.14
C MET A 1 -17.05 -30.63 21.63
N GLU A 2 -17.79 -31.52 20.96
CA GLU A 2 -17.95 -32.95 21.29
C GLU A 2 -16.64 -33.68 21.64
N GLU A 3 -15.61 -33.62 20.77
CA GLU A 3 -14.33 -34.30 20.97
C GLU A 3 -13.64 -33.92 22.29
N LEU A 4 -13.87 -32.70 22.79
CA LEU A 4 -13.29 -32.24 24.05
C LEU A 4 -13.98 -32.84 25.27
N ILE A 5 -15.30 -33.02 25.19
CA ILE A 5 -16.13 -33.27 26.37
C ILE A 5 -16.60 -34.71 26.49
N SER A 6 -16.65 -35.47 25.38
CA SER A 6 -17.23 -36.81 25.29
C SER A 6 -16.69 -37.77 26.36
N SER A 7 -15.37 -37.87 26.49
CA SER A 7 -14.75 -38.77 27.48
C SER A 7 -15.11 -38.43 28.92
N ILE A 8 -15.24 -37.13 29.24
CA ILE A 8 -15.60 -36.67 30.58
C ILE A 8 -17.09 -36.89 30.83
N TYR A 9 -17.93 -36.56 29.85
CA TYR A 9 -19.37 -36.82 29.90
C TYR A 9 -19.66 -38.31 30.17
N HIS A 10 -19.09 -39.21 29.36
CA HIS A 10 -19.34 -40.64 29.52
C HIS A 10 -18.85 -41.15 30.87
N LEU A 11 -17.67 -40.72 31.33
CA LEU A 11 -17.14 -41.09 32.65
C LEU A 11 -18.08 -40.66 33.79
N VAL A 12 -18.55 -39.42 33.76
CA VAL A 12 -19.46 -38.87 34.78
C VAL A 12 -20.79 -39.63 34.79
N VAL A 13 -21.37 -39.88 33.63
CA VAL A 13 -22.65 -40.59 33.48
C VAL A 13 -22.52 -42.05 33.92
N ASP A 14 -21.46 -42.74 33.53
CA ASP A 14 -21.26 -44.16 33.88
C ASP A 14 -21.07 -44.34 35.38
N ILE A 15 -20.25 -43.49 36.02
CA ILE A 15 -20.07 -43.52 37.48
C ILE A 15 -21.40 -43.27 38.21
N PHE A 16 -22.25 -42.37 37.69
CA PHE A 16 -23.55 -42.10 38.31
C PHE A 16 -24.52 -43.26 38.12
N MET A 17 -24.65 -43.79 36.90
CA MET A 17 -25.57 -44.89 36.61
C MET A 17 -25.22 -46.17 37.36
N GLU A 18 -23.93 -46.48 37.56
CA GLU A 18 -23.50 -47.61 38.38
C GLU A 18 -24.01 -47.52 39.84
N ARG A 19 -24.26 -46.30 40.35
CA ARG A 19 -24.81 -46.10 41.71
C ARG A 19 -26.33 -46.24 41.78
N GLN A 20 -27.04 -46.11 40.66
CA GLN A 20 -28.50 -46.01 40.61
C GLN A 20 -29.24 -47.34 40.34
N ASN A 21 -28.52 -48.47 40.33
CA ASN A 21 -29.06 -49.83 40.36
C ASN A 21 -30.38 -50.06 39.58
N GLY A 22 -30.32 -49.96 38.24
CA GLY A 22 -31.41 -50.38 37.36
C GLY A 22 -32.48 -49.32 37.02
N GLN A 23 -32.27 -48.07 37.45
CA GLN A 23 -33.05 -46.92 36.92
C GLN A 23 -32.85 -46.76 35.40
N GLN A 24 -33.89 -46.26 34.73
CA GLN A 24 -33.81 -45.97 33.30
C GLN A 24 -32.93 -44.73 33.06
N PHE A 25 -32.28 -44.67 31.89
CA PHE A 25 -31.30 -43.63 31.57
C PHE A 25 -31.86 -42.20 31.71
N TYR A 26 -33.08 -41.95 31.24
CA TYR A 26 -33.69 -40.62 31.28
C TYR A 26 -33.94 -40.12 32.72
N GLU A 27 -34.25 -41.03 33.65
CA GLU A 27 -34.41 -40.73 35.08
C GLU A 27 -33.05 -40.39 35.70
N CYS A 28 -32.03 -41.22 35.46
CA CYS A 28 -30.67 -40.99 35.92
C CYS A 28 -30.12 -39.64 35.48
N ILE A 29 -30.36 -39.24 34.23
CA ILE A 29 -29.89 -37.95 33.71
C ILE A 29 -30.65 -36.77 34.31
N THR A 30 -31.95 -36.91 34.55
CA THR A 30 -32.76 -35.87 35.20
C THR A 30 -32.28 -35.59 36.63
N ASP A 31 -31.86 -36.64 37.33
CA ASP A 31 -31.28 -36.55 38.68
C ASP A 31 -29.84 -36.04 38.68
N LEU A 32 -29.05 -36.38 37.65
CA LEU A 32 -27.65 -36.00 37.54
C LEU A 32 -27.44 -34.56 37.07
N PHE A 33 -28.25 -34.08 36.13
CA PHE A 33 -28.04 -32.80 35.45
C PHE A 33 -29.20 -31.82 35.65
N ASN A 34 -28.89 -30.52 35.56
CA ASN A 34 -29.89 -29.46 35.47
C ASN A 34 -30.48 -29.39 34.04
N ILE A 35 -31.53 -30.18 33.79
CA ILE A 35 -32.15 -30.31 32.47
C ILE A 35 -32.72 -29.00 31.95
N ASP A 36 -33.34 -28.20 32.81
CA ASP A 36 -33.93 -26.92 32.42
C ASP A 36 -32.87 -25.95 31.89
N GLU A 37 -31.65 -26.03 32.40
CA GLU A 37 -30.52 -25.20 31.97
C GLU A 37 -29.87 -25.70 30.67
N ILE A 38 -29.81 -27.03 30.48
CA ILE A 38 -29.19 -27.64 29.29
C ILE A 38 -30.14 -27.64 28.08
N CYS A 39 -31.41 -28.01 28.30
CA CYS A 39 -32.38 -28.25 27.25
C CYS A 39 -33.46 -27.15 27.16
N GLY A 40 -33.43 -26.15 28.04
CA GLY A 40 -34.50 -25.16 28.15
C GLY A 40 -35.81 -25.81 28.58
N ASN A 41 -36.91 -25.49 27.88
CA ASN A 41 -38.24 -26.03 28.18
C ASN A 41 -38.52 -27.44 27.61
N LYS A 42 -37.50 -28.13 27.07
CA LYS A 42 -37.66 -29.46 26.47
C LYS A 42 -37.59 -30.53 27.56
N HIS A 43 -38.64 -31.34 27.68
CA HIS A 43 -38.64 -32.49 28.59
C HIS A 43 -37.95 -33.70 27.94
N LEU A 44 -37.13 -34.41 28.73
CA LEU A 44 -36.57 -35.70 28.32
C LEU A 44 -37.68 -36.76 28.29
N THR A 45 -37.56 -37.69 27.35
CA THR A 45 -38.52 -38.79 27.15
C THR A 45 -37.84 -40.13 27.39
N GLU A 46 -38.61 -41.20 27.57
CA GLU A 46 -38.09 -42.57 27.72
C GLU A 46 -37.20 -43.01 26.54
N SER A 47 -37.35 -42.40 25.35
CA SER A 47 -36.52 -42.65 24.17
C SER A 47 -35.19 -41.87 24.14
N THR A 48 -34.88 -41.05 25.14
CA THR A 48 -33.60 -40.34 25.19
C THR A 48 -32.47 -41.33 25.41
N GLU A 49 -31.47 -41.32 24.54
CA GLU A 49 -30.29 -42.17 24.62
C GLU A 49 -29.07 -41.41 25.15
N LYS A 50 -28.06 -42.16 25.62
CA LYS A 50 -26.81 -41.60 26.15
C LYS A 50 -26.08 -40.70 25.16
N ASN A 51 -26.00 -41.12 23.90
CA ASN A 51 -25.32 -40.32 22.89
C ASN A 51 -26.18 -39.13 22.42
N SER A 52 -27.52 -39.25 22.41
CA SER A 52 -28.37 -38.12 22.05
C SER A 52 -28.28 -36.99 23.08
N PHE A 53 -28.21 -37.32 24.38
CA PHE A 53 -28.08 -36.32 25.43
C PHE A 53 -26.70 -35.63 25.45
N LEU A 54 -25.63 -36.32 25.02
CA LEU A 54 -24.34 -35.67 24.78
C LEU A 54 -24.46 -34.51 23.79
N PHE A 55 -25.26 -34.66 22.72
CA PHE A 55 -25.48 -33.58 21.76
C PHE A 55 -26.26 -32.40 22.36
N ASP A 56 -27.20 -32.64 23.26
CA ASP A 56 -27.88 -31.56 24.00
C ASP A 56 -26.86 -30.78 24.88
N ILE A 57 -25.93 -31.46 25.56
CA ILE A 57 -24.84 -30.79 26.31
C ILE A 57 -23.88 -30.04 25.38
N VAL A 58 -23.52 -30.62 24.24
CA VAL A 58 -22.68 -29.95 23.24
C VAL A 58 -23.33 -28.66 22.77
N ALA A 59 -24.62 -28.69 22.44
CA ALA A 59 -25.37 -27.51 22.02
C ALA A 59 -25.38 -26.42 23.11
N PHE A 60 -25.69 -26.80 24.35
CA PHE A 60 -25.64 -25.90 25.51
C PHE A 60 -24.27 -25.19 25.66
N LEU A 61 -23.17 -25.95 25.55
CA LEU A 61 -21.82 -25.39 25.66
C LEU A 61 -21.41 -24.54 24.46
N GLU A 62 -21.86 -24.90 23.26
CA GLU A 62 -21.61 -24.09 22.07
C GLU A 62 -22.34 -22.76 22.16
N ASP A 63 -23.63 -22.76 22.48
CA ASP A 63 -24.41 -21.51 22.63
C ASP A 63 -23.82 -20.63 23.75
N GLY A 64 -23.41 -21.23 24.86
CA GLY A 64 -22.68 -20.54 25.91
C GLY A 64 -21.33 -19.98 25.44
N LEU A 65 -20.55 -20.71 24.64
CA LEU A 65 -19.29 -20.23 24.06
C LEU A 65 -19.55 -19.01 23.16
N TYR A 66 -20.51 -19.12 22.23
CA TYR A 66 -20.86 -18.06 21.29
C TYR A 66 -21.40 -16.79 21.98
N SER A 67 -22.04 -16.92 23.16
CA SER A 67 -22.42 -15.76 23.99
C SER A 67 -21.21 -14.90 24.46
N THR A 68 -19.99 -15.44 24.39
CA THR A 68 -18.76 -14.75 24.81
C THR A 68 -18.00 -14.08 23.66
N PHE A 69 -18.66 -13.81 22.53
CA PHE A 69 -18.09 -13.14 21.36
C PHE A 69 -17.26 -11.87 21.64
N ASN A 70 -17.57 -11.14 22.72
CA ASN A 70 -16.79 -9.99 23.16
C ASN A 70 -15.29 -10.28 23.36
N TYR A 71 -14.90 -11.55 23.55
CA TYR A 71 -13.50 -12.01 23.53
C TYR A 71 -12.71 -11.44 22.34
N PHE A 72 -13.30 -11.49 21.13
CA PHE A 72 -12.62 -11.12 19.90
C PHE A 72 -12.32 -9.63 19.78
N SER A 73 -12.97 -8.78 20.57
CA SER A 73 -12.71 -7.33 20.59
C SER A 73 -11.28 -6.96 20.98
N ARG A 74 -10.52 -7.90 21.55
CA ARG A 74 -9.12 -7.71 21.98
C ARG A 74 -8.13 -8.50 21.11
N THR A 75 -8.59 -9.02 19.99
CA THR A 75 -7.82 -9.87 19.08
C THR A 75 -7.69 -9.22 17.70
N ASN A 76 -6.91 -9.83 16.82
CA ASN A 76 -6.80 -9.43 15.41
C ASN A 76 -7.92 -10.02 14.52
N VAL A 77 -8.92 -10.69 15.10
CA VAL A 77 -10.07 -11.20 14.35
C VAL A 77 -10.93 -10.04 13.84
N PHE A 78 -11.30 -10.13 12.58
CA PHE A 78 -12.11 -9.14 11.88
C PHE A 78 -13.56 -9.61 11.72
N LEU A 79 -13.74 -10.90 11.42
CA LEU A 79 -15.04 -11.55 11.25
C LEU A 79 -14.95 -12.99 11.75
N LEU A 80 -16.00 -13.46 12.42
CA LEU A 80 -16.25 -14.87 12.69
C LEU A 80 -17.68 -15.19 12.28
N TYR A 81 -17.87 -16.19 11.41
CA TYR A 81 -19.18 -16.62 10.96
C TYR A 81 -19.36 -18.13 11.15
N ARG A 82 -20.16 -18.50 12.15
CA ARG A 82 -20.38 -19.89 12.63
C ARG A 82 -20.92 -20.79 11.53
N GLU A 83 -22.00 -20.39 10.85
CA GLU A 83 -22.69 -21.25 9.87
C GLU A 83 -21.82 -21.61 8.66
N ARG A 84 -20.81 -20.78 8.37
CA ARG A 84 -19.86 -20.99 7.26
C ARG A 84 -18.49 -21.52 7.70
N ASN A 85 -18.29 -21.81 8.99
CA ASN A 85 -16.99 -22.16 9.56
C ASN A 85 -15.87 -21.18 9.15
N LEU A 86 -16.20 -19.89 9.01
CA LEU A 86 -15.31 -18.87 8.45
C LEU A 86 -14.76 -17.96 9.53
N ILE A 87 -13.44 -17.73 9.50
CA ILE A 87 -12.76 -16.71 10.30
C ILE A 87 -11.87 -15.85 9.41
N ILE A 88 -11.95 -14.53 9.59
CA ILE A 88 -11.13 -13.54 8.89
C ILE A 88 -10.27 -12.82 9.91
N ILE A 89 -8.97 -12.72 9.65
CA ILE A 89 -7.98 -12.16 10.57
C ILE A 89 -7.14 -11.10 9.87
N LYS A 90 -6.82 -10.02 10.58
CA LYS A 90 -5.85 -9.01 10.12
C LYS A 90 -4.42 -9.51 10.33
N GLY A 91 -3.59 -9.58 9.28
CA GLY A 91 -2.14 -9.86 9.39
C GLY A 91 -1.63 -11.02 8.50
N THR A 92 -0.33 -11.33 8.56
CA THR A 92 0.39 -12.12 7.54
C THR A 92 0.45 -13.63 7.74
N ASN A 93 0.15 -14.21 8.92
CA ASN A 93 0.21 -15.67 9.14
C ASN A 93 -1.17 -16.29 9.47
N LYS A 94 -1.91 -16.64 8.41
CA LYS A 94 -3.37 -16.86 8.42
C LYS A 94 -3.85 -17.99 9.35
N LYS A 95 -3.20 -19.16 9.33
CA LYS A 95 -3.74 -20.38 9.95
C LYS A 95 -3.28 -20.59 11.40
N SER A 96 -2.00 -20.35 11.69
CA SER A 96 -1.47 -20.52 13.05
C SER A 96 -2.08 -19.51 14.02
N ASP A 97 -2.27 -18.28 13.57
CA ASP A 97 -2.81 -17.19 14.41
C ASP A 97 -4.29 -17.42 14.68
N ALA A 98 -5.06 -17.80 13.65
CA ALA A 98 -6.44 -18.22 13.81
C ALA A 98 -6.59 -19.38 14.81
N GLN A 99 -5.75 -20.40 14.67
CA GLN A 99 -5.81 -21.57 15.54
C GLN A 99 -5.52 -21.20 17.00
N LYS A 100 -4.51 -20.34 17.22
CA LYS A 100 -4.16 -19.85 18.55
C LYS A 100 -5.28 -19.02 19.17
N VAL A 101 -5.88 -18.10 18.42
CA VAL A 101 -6.98 -17.25 18.92
C VAL A 101 -8.19 -18.12 19.29
N MET A 102 -8.61 -19.03 18.40
CA MET A 102 -9.75 -19.92 18.65
C MET A 102 -9.50 -20.87 19.83
N SER A 103 -8.29 -21.43 19.95
CA SER A 103 -7.94 -22.31 21.06
C SER A 103 -7.96 -21.56 22.40
N ASN A 104 -7.47 -20.32 22.42
CA ASN A 104 -7.51 -19.48 23.61
C ASN A 104 -8.96 -19.11 23.99
N TRP A 105 -9.82 -18.82 23.02
CA TRP A 105 -11.23 -18.52 23.26
C TRP A 105 -11.96 -19.67 23.95
N ILE A 106 -11.83 -20.89 23.41
CA ILE A 106 -12.42 -22.10 24.01
C ILE A 106 -11.84 -22.36 25.40
N ARG A 107 -10.52 -22.16 25.58
CA ARG A 107 -9.86 -22.32 26.87
C ARG A 107 -10.38 -21.33 27.91
N GLU A 108 -10.57 -20.07 27.55
CA GLU A 108 -11.10 -19.05 28.46
C GLU A 108 -12.57 -19.29 28.82
N TYR A 109 -13.35 -19.87 27.91
CA TYR A 109 -14.73 -20.29 28.18
C TYR A 109 -14.82 -21.46 29.19
N LYS A 110 -13.80 -22.33 29.21
CA LYS A 110 -13.67 -23.49 30.12
C LYS A 110 -14.87 -24.45 30.08
N PRO A 111 -15.13 -25.10 28.94
CA PRO A 111 -16.34 -25.92 28.74
C PRO A 111 -16.48 -27.09 29.74
N ILE A 112 -15.37 -27.69 30.19
CA ILE A 112 -15.43 -28.77 31.19
C ILE A 112 -15.90 -28.26 32.55
N GLU A 113 -15.42 -27.09 32.98
CA GLU A 113 -15.89 -26.46 34.22
C GLU A 113 -17.40 -26.14 34.13
N ARG A 114 -17.88 -25.72 32.96
CA ARG A 114 -19.31 -25.47 32.70
C ARG A 114 -20.19 -26.71 32.71
N ILE A 115 -19.69 -27.86 32.25
CA ILE A 115 -20.40 -29.15 32.42
C ILE A 115 -20.58 -29.45 33.91
N PHE A 116 -19.53 -29.22 34.71
CA PHE A 116 -19.64 -29.40 36.14
C PHE A 116 -20.65 -28.43 36.76
N ASP A 117 -20.76 -27.18 36.30
CA ASP A 117 -21.73 -26.22 36.85
C ASP A 117 -23.20 -26.72 36.76
N VAL A 118 -23.53 -27.58 35.79
CA VAL A 118 -24.87 -28.17 35.61
C VAL A 118 -25.06 -29.56 36.22
N ILE A 119 -24.04 -30.12 36.90
CA ILE A 119 -24.14 -31.41 37.60
C ILE A 119 -24.71 -31.20 39.01
N LYS A 120 -25.79 -31.92 39.35
CA LYS A 120 -26.43 -31.87 40.67
C LYS A 120 -25.72 -32.74 41.72
N ASP A 121 -25.03 -33.80 41.30
CA ASP A 121 -24.40 -34.75 42.21
C ASP A 121 -23.19 -34.16 42.96
N SER A 122 -23.35 -33.97 44.28
CA SER A 122 -22.33 -33.36 45.14
C SER A 122 -21.02 -34.16 45.27
N ILE A 123 -21.03 -35.45 44.96
CA ILE A 123 -19.82 -36.30 45.02
C ILE A 123 -19.00 -36.07 43.76
N LEU A 124 -19.63 -36.09 42.59
CA LEU A 124 -19.02 -35.81 41.30
C LEU A 124 -18.48 -34.37 41.24
N GLN A 125 -19.18 -33.41 41.83
CA GLN A 125 -18.72 -32.02 41.98
C GLN A 125 -17.34 -31.89 42.66
N LYS A 126 -17.03 -32.74 43.65
CA LYS A 126 -15.71 -32.72 44.34
C LYS A 126 -14.53 -33.05 43.42
N HIS A 127 -14.80 -33.63 42.25
CA HIS A 127 -13.78 -33.98 41.27
C HIS A 127 -13.54 -32.89 40.21
N LYS A 128 -14.35 -31.82 40.19
CA LYS A 128 -14.27 -30.71 39.22
C LYS A 128 -12.85 -30.19 39.03
N GLU A 129 -12.20 -29.75 40.12
CA GLU A 129 -10.85 -29.16 40.06
C GLU A 129 -9.80 -30.14 39.52
N ARG A 130 -9.87 -31.40 39.97
CA ARG A 130 -8.93 -32.45 39.52
C ARG A 130 -9.07 -32.72 38.04
N ILE A 131 -10.30 -32.86 37.53
CA ILE A 131 -10.53 -33.12 36.11
C ILE A 131 -10.13 -31.91 35.26
N CYS A 132 -10.46 -30.69 35.71
CA CYS A 132 -10.06 -29.46 35.01
C CYS A 132 -8.52 -29.30 34.96
N SER A 133 -7.79 -29.73 36.00
CA SER A 133 -6.31 -29.66 36.04
C SER A 133 -5.60 -30.57 35.04
N LEU A 134 -6.30 -31.57 34.49
CA LEU A 134 -5.75 -32.48 33.48
C LEU A 134 -5.77 -31.86 32.06
N LEU A 135 -6.46 -30.73 31.88
CA LEU A 135 -6.58 -30.06 30.60
C LEU A 135 -5.36 -29.18 30.35
N THR A 136 -4.69 -29.41 29.23
CA THR A 136 -3.54 -28.63 28.77
C THR A 136 -3.87 -27.85 27.50
N ASP A 137 -3.03 -26.88 27.14
CA ASP A 137 -3.17 -26.14 25.87
C ASP A 137 -3.18 -27.06 24.63
N ALA A 138 -2.51 -28.21 24.72
CA ALA A 138 -2.51 -29.21 23.65
C ALA A 138 -3.89 -29.87 23.47
N ASN A 139 -4.71 -29.98 24.53
CA ASN A 139 -6.07 -30.51 24.43
C ASN A 139 -6.96 -29.55 23.63
N TYR A 140 -6.90 -28.25 23.91
CA TYR A 140 -7.68 -27.22 23.22
C TYR A 140 -7.22 -26.97 21.78
N SER A 141 -5.92 -27.08 21.51
CA SER A 141 -5.39 -26.84 20.16
C SER A 141 -5.74 -27.95 19.16
N LYS A 142 -5.89 -29.19 19.64
CA LYS A 142 -6.21 -30.36 18.81
C LYS A 142 -7.65 -30.40 18.30
N ILE A 143 -8.57 -29.79 19.04
CA ILE A 143 -10.01 -29.82 18.73
C ILE A 143 -10.44 -28.71 17.78
N VAL A 144 -9.63 -27.65 17.62
CA VAL A 144 -9.91 -26.56 16.69
C VAL A 144 -9.52 -26.99 15.28
N ARG A 145 -10.52 -27.18 14.43
CA ARG A 145 -10.34 -27.41 12.99
C ARG A 145 -10.71 -26.14 12.25
N ILE A 146 -9.73 -25.53 11.59
CA ILE A 146 -9.94 -24.38 10.72
C ILE A 146 -9.93 -24.89 9.29
N GLU A 147 -11.11 -24.87 8.68
CA GLU A 147 -11.33 -25.24 7.28
C GLU A 147 -10.83 -24.13 6.35
N ARG A 148 -11.14 -22.87 6.68
CA ARG A 148 -10.78 -21.69 5.88
C ARG A 148 -10.35 -20.54 6.80
N ALA A 149 -9.18 -19.97 6.55
CA ALA A 149 -8.69 -18.75 7.20
C ALA A 149 -8.10 -17.82 6.14
N GLU A 150 -8.66 -16.62 6.04
CA GLU A 150 -8.34 -15.67 4.98
C GLU A 150 -7.88 -14.33 5.53
N ILE A 151 -7.00 -13.67 4.75
CA ILE A 151 -6.78 -12.24 4.89
C ILE A 151 -7.87 -11.59 4.04
N LEU A 152 -8.52 -10.58 4.60
CA LEU A 152 -9.41 -9.75 3.81
C LEU A 152 -8.58 -8.97 2.78
N GLU A 153 -8.59 -9.42 1.54
CA GLU A 153 -7.98 -8.74 0.39
C GLU A 153 -8.97 -7.76 -0.24
N SER A 154 -9.80 -7.13 0.59
CA SER A 154 -10.89 -6.25 0.20
C SER A 154 -11.21 -5.22 1.27
N THR A 155 -12.21 -4.38 1.00
CA THR A 155 -12.70 -3.35 1.90
C THR A 155 -14.22 -3.25 1.81
N LEU A 156 -14.84 -2.54 2.75
CA LEU A 156 -16.26 -2.21 2.63
C LEU A 156 -16.48 -1.34 1.40
N ILE A 157 -17.44 -1.75 0.57
CA ILE A 157 -17.90 -1.00 -0.59
C ILE A 157 -19.38 -0.63 -0.44
N PRO A 158 -19.83 0.53 -0.93
CA PRO A 158 -21.24 0.86 -1.01
C PRO A 158 -22.02 -0.19 -1.80
N LYS A 159 -23.16 -0.58 -1.25
CA LYS A 159 -24.09 -1.52 -1.87
C LYS A 159 -24.51 -1.06 -3.27
N GLU A 160 -24.73 0.25 -3.44
CA GLU A 160 -25.11 0.85 -4.73
C GLU A 160 -24.09 0.66 -5.87
N TRP A 161 -22.88 0.15 -5.59
CA TRP A 161 -21.88 -0.13 -6.63
C TRP A 161 -22.06 -1.51 -7.26
N ILE A 162 -22.93 -2.37 -6.74
CA ILE A 162 -23.13 -3.74 -7.24
C ILE A 162 -24.41 -3.83 -8.09
N ILE A 163 -24.34 -4.61 -9.17
CA ILE A 163 -25.49 -4.96 -10.01
C ILE A 163 -26.31 -6.06 -9.30
N PHE A 164 -27.40 -5.66 -8.64
CA PHE A 164 -28.20 -6.56 -7.81
C PHE A 164 -29.04 -7.60 -8.56
N ASP A 165 -29.24 -7.43 -9.87
CA ASP A 165 -30.04 -8.34 -10.68
C ASP A 165 -29.45 -9.77 -10.71
N SER A 166 -28.15 -9.89 -10.44
CA SER A 166 -27.38 -11.14 -10.49
C SER A 166 -27.14 -11.80 -9.13
N VAL A 167 -27.71 -11.26 -8.04
CA VAL A 167 -27.43 -11.71 -6.67
C VAL A 167 -28.70 -11.88 -5.83
N ARG A 168 -28.64 -12.75 -4.82
CA ARG A 168 -29.68 -12.93 -3.79
C ARG A 168 -29.16 -12.51 -2.43
N ASN A 169 -30.07 -11.96 -1.64
CA ASN A 169 -29.84 -11.67 -0.23
C ASN A 169 -30.58 -12.72 0.61
N SER A 170 -29.86 -13.37 1.51
CA SER A 170 -30.43 -14.29 2.50
C SER A 170 -30.14 -13.75 3.90
N PRO A 171 -31.15 -13.59 4.78
CA PRO A 171 -30.92 -13.07 6.11
C PRO A 171 -29.99 -13.98 6.93
N ILE A 172 -29.11 -13.38 7.72
CA ILE A 172 -28.21 -14.07 8.64
C ILE A 172 -28.78 -14.00 10.05
N ASP A 173 -28.73 -15.12 10.78
CA ASP A 173 -28.94 -15.08 12.22
C ASP A 173 -27.79 -14.33 12.90
N ILE A 174 -28.09 -13.19 13.52
CA ILE A 174 -27.11 -12.33 14.20
C ILE A 174 -26.38 -13.11 15.32
N SER A 175 -27.00 -14.13 15.90
CA SER A 175 -26.36 -14.98 16.92
C SER A 175 -25.19 -15.80 16.36
N SER A 176 -25.14 -16.01 15.04
CA SER A 176 -24.17 -16.84 14.35
C SER A 176 -22.90 -16.09 13.91
N ILE A 177 -22.88 -14.75 14.04
CA ILE A 177 -21.84 -13.92 13.44
C ILE A 177 -21.32 -12.88 14.43
N TRP A 178 -20.00 -12.73 14.43
CA TRP A 178 -19.31 -11.65 15.11
C TRP A 178 -18.49 -10.83 14.13
N ILE A 179 -18.56 -9.51 14.28
CA ILE A 179 -17.90 -8.54 13.42
C ILE A 179 -17.17 -7.53 14.30
N ASN A 180 -15.95 -7.19 13.89
CA ASN A 180 -15.10 -6.26 14.61
C ASN A 180 -15.72 -4.84 14.69
N LYS A 181 -15.50 -4.14 15.82
CA LYS A 181 -16.01 -2.79 16.07
C LYS A 181 -15.53 -1.73 15.08
N ASP A 182 -14.37 -1.94 14.45
CA ASP A 182 -13.87 -1.04 13.42
C ASP A 182 -14.85 -0.97 12.23
N LEU A 183 -15.52 -2.08 11.88
CA LEU A 183 -16.55 -2.10 10.85
C LEU A 183 -17.83 -1.42 11.33
N THR A 184 -18.27 -1.70 12.56
CA THR A 184 -19.49 -1.08 13.12
C THR A 184 -19.36 0.42 13.29
N SER A 185 -18.15 0.96 13.37
CA SER A 185 -17.92 2.42 13.37
C SER A 185 -18.27 3.08 12.04
N ILE A 186 -18.22 2.34 10.94
CA ILE A 186 -18.51 2.80 9.57
C ILE A 186 -19.98 2.60 9.24
N VAL A 187 -20.52 1.43 9.59
CA VAL A 187 -21.87 1.02 9.17
C VAL A 187 -22.93 1.25 10.23
N GLY A 188 -22.57 1.42 11.51
CA GLY A 188 -23.48 1.49 12.67
C GLY A 188 -23.61 0.16 13.44
N GLU A 189 -24.49 0.10 14.44
CA GLU A 189 -24.69 -1.11 15.25
C GLU A 189 -25.39 -2.22 14.45
N ILE A 190 -24.78 -3.41 14.42
CA ILE A 190 -25.26 -4.55 13.62
C ILE A 190 -26.67 -5.01 14.01
N SER A 191 -27.00 -4.93 15.29
CA SER A 191 -28.34 -5.25 15.81
C SER A 191 -29.46 -4.40 15.20
N GLU A 192 -29.12 -3.24 14.64
CA GLU A 192 -30.09 -2.29 14.10
C GLU A 192 -30.16 -2.32 12.56
N ILE A 193 -29.17 -2.92 11.88
CA ILE A 193 -28.86 -2.61 10.48
C ILE A 193 -29.11 -3.77 9.51
N GLY A 194 -29.40 -4.96 10.05
CA GLY A 194 -29.71 -6.15 9.28
C GLY A 194 -28.48 -6.72 8.56
N LEU A 195 -28.31 -8.03 8.66
CA LEU A 195 -27.22 -8.75 8.01
C LEU A 195 -27.80 -9.74 7.01
N ASN A 196 -27.26 -9.72 5.80
CA ASN A 196 -27.61 -10.70 4.79
C ASN A 196 -26.36 -11.29 4.15
N GLU A 197 -26.40 -12.58 3.84
CA GLU A 197 -25.47 -13.18 2.90
C GLU A 197 -25.81 -12.68 1.49
N LEU A 198 -24.77 -12.31 0.76
CA LEU A 198 -24.86 -12.04 -0.67
C LEU A 198 -24.41 -13.29 -1.41
N THR A 199 -25.29 -13.85 -2.24
CA THR A 199 -25.02 -15.08 -3.00
C THR A 199 -25.34 -14.87 -4.49
N TYR A 200 -24.64 -15.59 -5.37
CA TYR A 200 -24.94 -15.52 -6.80
C TYR A 200 -26.32 -16.13 -7.14
N ASN A 201 -27.00 -15.52 -8.12
CA ASN A 201 -28.15 -16.11 -8.83
C ASN A 201 -27.68 -17.23 -9.81
N ASN A 202 -26.83 -18.16 -9.37
CA ASN A 202 -26.45 -19.34 -10.14
C ASN A 202 -26.84 -20.62 -9.40
N ASP A 203 -26.80 -21.76 -10.11
CA ASP A 203 -27.24 -23.05 -9.58
C ASP A 203 -26.42 -23.53 -8.35
N ASN A 204 -25.24 -22.93 -8.11
CA ASN A 204 -24.35 -23.27 -7.01
C ASN A 204 -24.50 -22.37 -5.77
N GLY A 205 -25.17 -21.22 -5.88
CA GLY A 205 -25.48 -20.33 -4.74
C GLY A 205 -24.24 -19.86 -3.95
N GLU A 206 -23.11 -19.66 -4.62
CA GLU A 206 -21.86 -19.30 -3.95
C GLU A 206 -21.98 -17.96 -3.20
N ASN A 207 -21.51 -17.91 -1.95
CA ASN A 207 -21.47 -16.68 -1.14
C ASN A 207 -20.31 -15.80 -1.63
N ILE A 208 -20.61 -14.52 -1.85
CA ILE A 208 -19.66 -13.56 -2.43
C ILE A 208 -19.33 -12.44 -1.45
N GLY A 209 -20.11 -12.31 -0.39
CA GLY A 209 -19.97 -11.25 0.59
C GLY A 209 -21.09 -11.22 1.61
N LEU A 210 -20.98 -10.23 2.49
CA LEU A 210 -21.99 -9.90 3.49
C LEU A 210 -22.53 -8.51 3.20
N VAL A 211 -23.85 -8.36 3.14
CA VAL A 211 -24.52 -7.06 3.15
C VAL A 211 -24.65 -6.62 4.60
N ILE A 212 -24.08 -5.47 4.92
CA ILE A 212 -24.10 -4.85 6.24
C ILE A 212 -24.66 -3.43 6.07
N GLY A 213 -25.97 -3.30 6.18
CA GLY A 213 -26.69 -2.06 5.88
C GLY A 213 -26.55 -1.64 4.41
N ASP A 214 -26.04 -0.42 4.20
CA ASP A 214 -25.79 0.15 2.87
C ASP A 214 -24.42 -0.22 2.30
N TYR A 215 -23.70 -1.15 2.93
CA TYR A 215 -22.38 -1.60 2.51
C TYR A 215 -22.34 -3.10 2.25
N ILE A 216 -21.33 -3.52 1.50
CA ILE A 216 -20.98 -4.91 1.27
C ILE A 216 -19.56 -5.12 1.75
N LEU A 217 -19.34 -6.19 2.50
CA LEU A 217 -18.03 -6.77 2.78
C LEU A 217 -17.80 -7.94 1.83
N PRO A 218 -16.97 -7.78 0.78
CA PRO A 218 -16.69 -8.87 -0.14
C PRO A 218 -15.84 -9.93 0.56
N LEU A 219 -16.25 -11.19 0.40
CA LEU A 219 -15.51 -12.36 0.91
C LEU A 219 -14.74 -13.07 -0.21
N ASN A 220 -15.18 -12.89 -1.45
CA ASN A 220 -14.54 -13.38 -2.66
C ASN A 220 -14.37 -12.22 -3.66
N ASN A 221 -13.74 -12.47 -4.79
CA ASN A 221 -13.64 -11.48 -5.86
C ASN A 221 -15.06 -11.13 -6.38
N ILE A 222 -15.38 -9.84 -6.38
CA ILE A 222 -16.67 -9.27 -6.82
C ILE A 222 -16.52 -8.33 -8.01
N ASP A 223 -15.31 -8.19 -8.57
CA ASP A 223 -14.95 -7.18 -9.57
C ASP A 223 -15.90 -7.22 -10.79
N ASP A 224 -16.30 -8.43 -11.22
CA ASP A 224 -17.23 -8.65 -12.36
C ASP A 224 -18.65 -8.12 -12.13
N TYR A 225 -19.03 -7.80 -10.88
CA TYR A 225 -20.38 -7.40 -10.48
C TYR A 225 -20.47 -5.92 -10.11
N ILE A 226 -19.35 -5.22 -10.15
CA ILE A 226 -19.30 -3.78 -9.99
C ILE A 226 -19.98 -3.14 -11.20
N ASP A 227 -20.94 -2.25 -10.95
CA ASP A 227 -21.52 -1.41 -12.01
C ASP A 227 -20.37 -0.69 -12.71
N LYS A 228 -20.30 -0.83 -14.03
CA LYS A 228 -19.28 -0.21 -14.89
C LYS A 228 -19.16 1.30 -14.64
N LYS A 229 -20.27 1.97 -14.31
CA LYS A 229 -20.28 3.41 -13.97
C LYS A 229 -19.58 3.74 -12.66
N LYS A 230 -19.40 2.74 -11.79
CA LYS A 230 -18.76 2.82 -10.47
C LYS A 230 -17.36 2.19 -10.45
N ALA A 231 -16.87 1.67 -11.59
CA ALA A 231 -15.56 1.01 -11.68
C ALA A 231 -14.42 1.90 -11.15
N VAL A 232 -14.42 3.20 -11.48
CA VAL A 232 -13.41 4.16 -11.00
C VAL A 232 -13.50 4.36 -9.48
N ASP A 233 -14.70 4.53 -8.94
CA ASP A 233 -14.92 4.67 -7.49
C ASP A 233 -14.45 3.42 -6.73
N TYR A 234 -14.80 2.25 -7.26
CA TYR A 234 -14.44 0.96 -6.71
C TYR A 234 -12.93 0.74 -6.68
N PHE A 235 -12.28 0.83 -7.84
CA PHE A 235 -10.83 0.69 -7.94
C PHE A 235 -10.11 1.69 -7.04
N TRP A 236 -10.58 2.94 -6.99
CA TRP A 236 -9.98 3.96 -6.14
C TRP A 236 -10.06 3.62 -4.65
N SER A 237 -11.20 3.08 -4.20
CA SER A 237 -11.36 2.60 -2.81
C SER A 237 -10.41 1.43 -2.52
N MET A 238 -10.31 0.47 -3.44
CA MET A 238 -9.41 -0.69 -3.32
C MET A 238 -7.94 -0.26 -3.30
N LEU A 239 -7.55 0.66 -4.18
CA LEU A 239 -6.20 1.22 -4.22
C LEU A 239 -5.79 1.82 -2.87
N LYS A 240 -6.62 2.70 -2.30
CA LYS A 240 -6.28 3.42 -1.05
C LYS A 240 -6.34 2.57 0.21
N LYS A 241 -7.16 1.52 0.22
CA LYS A 241 -7.43 0.73 1.43
C LYS A 241 -6.78 -0.66 1.42
N VAL A 242 -6.46 -1.19 0.24
CA VAL A 242 -6.01 -2.58 0.07
C VAL A 242 -4.68 -2.65 -0.68
N TYR A 243 -4.56 -2.06 -1.87
CA TYR A 243 -3.39 -2.28 -2.74
C TYR A 243 -2.18 -1.42 -2.36
N ALA A 244 -2.43 -0.16 -2.01
CA ALA A 244 -1.44 0.80 -1.57
C ALA A 244 -1.99 1.56 -0.35
N PRO A 245 -2.23 0.85 0.77
CA PRO A 245 -2.65 1.50 2.00
C PRO A 245 -1.58 2.54 2.33
N VAL A 246 -2.00 3.78 2.56
CA VAL A 246 -1.06 4.89 2.86
C VAL A 246 -0.27 4.51 4.11
N GLU A 247 0.95 3.99 3.92
CA GLU A 247 1.90 3.82 5.00
C GLU A 247 2.14 5.21 5.56
N GLY A 248 1.97 5.35 6.88
CA GLY A 248 1.96 6.64 7.56
C GLY A 248 3.05 7.55 7.01
N VAL A 249 2.61 8.64 6.36
CA VAL A 249 3.40 9.68 5.68
C VAL A 249 4.87 9.55 6.04
N ALA A 250 5.66 8.94 5.13
CA ALA A 250 7.10 8.83 5.30
C ALA A 250 7.62 10.16 5.86
N PRO A 251 8.41 10.13 6.95
CA PRO A 251 8.68 11.31 7.74
C PRO A 251 9.18 12.39 6.81
N VAL A 252 8.39 13.47 6.73
CA VAL A 252 8.70 14.69 5.96
C VAL A 252 10.17 14.99 6.21
N VAL A 253 11.03 14.66 5.24
CA VAL A 253 12.47 14.77 5.40
C VAL A 253 12.76 16.26 5.54
N ARG A 254 13.08 16.66 6.78
CA ARG A 254 13.52 17.99 7.25
C ARG A 254 13.34 19.14 6.23
N LYS A 255 12.09 19.58 6.02
CA LYS A 255 11.73 20.72 5.14
C LYS A 255 12.54 21.99 5.42
N LYS A 256 12.89 22.27 6.68
CA LYS A 256 13.51 23.54 7.09
C LYS A 256 14.76 23.96 6.30
N GLN A 257 15.63 23.03 5.92
CA GLN A 257 16.86 23.40 5.19
C GLN A 257 16.63 23.69 3.70
N TYR A 258 15.49 23.23 3.16
CA TYR A 258 15.12 23.40 1.75
C TYR A 258 14.00 24.42 1.55
N GLU A 259 13.33 24.85 2.63
CA GLU A 259 12.25 25.84 2.62
C GLU A 259 12.58 27.08 1.77
N PRO A 260 13.76 27.72 1.89
CA PRO A 260 14.10 28.86 1.04
C PRO A 260 14.06 28.54 -0.46
N PHE A 261 14.56 27.37 -0.85
CA PHE A 261 14.55 26.95 -2.25
C PHE A 261 13.13 26.62 -2.73
N ILE A 262 12.36 25.86 -1.93
CA ILE A 262 10.98 25.46 -2.26
C ILE A 262 10.06 26.68 -2.40
N GLU A 263 10.20 27.67 -1.52
CA GLU A 263 9.43 28.91 -1.61
C GLU A 263 9.73 29.66 -2.91
N LYS A 264 11.02 29.76 -3.28
CA LYS A 264 11.43 30.37 -4.55
C LYS A 264 10.92 29.62 -5.78
N CYS A 265 10.73 28.32 -5.71
CA CYS A 265 10.15 27.54 -6.81
C CYS A 265 8.67 27.86 -7.12
N ARG A 266 8.01 28.71 -6.32
CA ARG A 266 6.69 29.27 -6.67
C ARG A 266 6.80 30.55 -7.50
N GLU A 267 7.98 31.17 -7.55
CA GLU A 267 8.26 32.39 -8.30
C GLU A 267 8.61 32.04 -9.76
N SER A 268 7.85 32.61 -10.71
CA SER A 268 8.06 32.37 -12.16
C SER A 268 9.52 32.60 -12.58
N ASP A 269 10.15 33.67 -12.08
CA ASP A 269 11.50 34.04 -12.51
C ASP A 269 12.56 33.03 -12.03
N PHE A 270 12.34 32.40 -10.88
CA PHE A 270 13.21 31.34 -10.41
C PHE A 270 13.03 30.06 -11.22
N CYS A 271 11.80 29.66 -11.52
CA CYS A 271 11.51 28.53 -12.42
C CYS A 271 12.17 28.72 -13.80
N LYS A 272 12.08 29.93 -14.36
CA LYS A 272 12.73 30.28 -15.62
C LYS A 272 14.25 30.19 -15.52
N LEU A 273 14.85 30.68 -14.43
CA LEU A 273 16.28 30.56 -14.17
C LEU A 273 16.74 29.09 -14.11
N LEU A 274 16.01 28.24 -13.39
CA LEU A 274 16.32 26.82 -13.25
C LEU A 274 16.25 26.07 -14.60
N SER A 275 15.51 26.56 -15.58
CA SER A 275 15.52 25.99 -16.94
C SER A 275 16.88 26.05 -17.63
N PHE A 276 17.81 26.91 -17.15
CA PHE A 276 19.16 27.02 -17.67
C PHE A 276 20.14 26.02 -17.05
N LEU A 277 19.71 25.22 -16.06
CA LEU A 277 20.58 24.24 -15.42
C LEU A 277 21.05 23.19 -16.44
N HIS A 278 22.36 23.01 -16.52
CA HIS A 278 23.01 21.88 -17.15
C HIS A 278 23.13 20.76 -16.13
N HIS A 279 22.78 19.55 -16.55
CA HIS A 279 22.78 18.35 -15.70
C HIS A 279 22.06 18.54 -14.37
N ASN A 280 21.02 19.39 -14.34
CA ASN A 280 20.26 19.73 -13.13
C ASN A 280 21.11 20.30 -11.97
N LEU A 281 22.28 20.89 -12.29
CA LEU A 281 23.28 21.27 -11.29
C LEU A 281 23.80 22.70 -11.41
N TYR A 282 24.14 23.18 -12.61
CA TYR A 282 24.81 24.48 -12.76
C TYR A 282 24.35 25.27 -13.99
N ILE A 283 24.51 26.59 -13.94
CA ILE A 283 24.28 27.51 -15.06
C ILE A 283 25.62 28.04 -15.53
N LYS A 284 25.87 28.03 -16.84
CA LYS A 284 27.12 28.57 -17.39
C LYS A 284 27.13 30.09 -17.25
N TRP A 285 28.27 30.65 -16.83
CA TRP A 285 28.42 32.08 -16.56
C TRP A 285 27.98 32.98 -17.73
N ASN A 286 28.23 32.54 -18.96
CA ASN A 286 27.92 33.29 -20.18
C ASN A 286 26.51 33.06 -20.73
N GLU A 287 25.72 32.16 -20.15
CA GLU A 287 24.36 31.87 -20.64
C GLU A 287 23.29 32.70 -19.92
N LYS A 288 23.37 32.81 -18.59
CA LYS A 288 22.39 33.56 -17.79
C LYS A 288 23.03 34.05 -16.50
N ASN A 289 22.86 35.32 -16.20
CA ASN A 289 23.25 35.90 -14.90
C ASN A 289 22.27 35.45 -13.81
N ILE A 290 22.77 35.22 -12.60
CA ILE A 290 21.92 34.95 -11.43
C ILE A 290 21.40 36.28 -10.89
N PRO A 291 20.07 36.52 -10.86
CA PRO A 291 19.49 37.69 -10.20
C PRO A 291 19.89 37.77 -8.72
N SER A 292 20.08 38.99 -8.20
CA SER A 292 20.57 39.22 -6.83
C SER A 292 19.70 38.57 -5.73
N GLN A 293 18.41 38.39 -5.99
CA GLN A 293 17.49 37.73 -5.05
C GLN A 293 17.66 36.20 -4.97
N PHE A 294 18.45 35.60 -5.87
CA PHE A 294 18.69 34.15 -5.93
C PHE A 294 20.15 33.78 -5.69
N THR A 295 21.05 34.74 -5.48
CA THR A 295 22.49 34.48 -5.32
C THR A 295 22.79 33.55 -4.15
N ASP A 296 22.00 33.61 -3.07
CA ASP A 296 22.19 32.76 -1.88
C ASP A 296 21.85 31.28 -2.12
N LEU A 297 21.33 30.94 -3.31
CA LEU A 297 21.03 29.56 -3.72
C LEU A 297 22.13 28.95 -4.60
N PHE A 298 23.07 29.77 -5.07
CA PHE A 298 24.14 29.37 -5.99
C PHE A 298 25.52 29.70 -5.41
N GLU A 299 26.53 28.98 -5.89
CA GLU A 299 27.94 29.25 -5.66
C GLU A 299 28.65 29.42 -7.00
N GLU A 300 29.55 30.39 -7.05
CA GLU A 300 30.40 30.63 -8.21
C GLU A 300 31.63 29.71 -8.13
N VAL A 301 31.75 28.78 -9.08
CA VAL A 301 32.79 27.74 -9.08
C VAL A 301 33.41 27.57 -10.47
N TYR A 302 34.61 27.00 -10.50
CA TYR A 302 35.20 26.47 -11.73
C TYR A 302 34.80 25.01 -11.93
N SER A 303 34.32 24.69 -13.12
CA SER A 303 34.12 23.33 -13.59
C SER A 303 35.30 22.87 -14.45
N ILE A 304 35.76 21.66 -14.19
CA ILE A 304 36.89 21.00 -14.86
C ILE A 304 36.42 19.63 -15.32
N SER A 305 36.30 19.43 -16.63
CA SER A 305 35.81 18.20 -17.24
C SER A 305 36.82 17.60 -18.22
N GLY A 306 36.57 16.37 -18.68
CA GLY A 306 37.37 15.71 -19.72
C GLY A 306 38.82 15.44 -19.33
N LEU A 307 39.11 15.32 -18.03
CA LEU A 307 40.44 14.89 -17.56
C LEU A 307 40.68 13.48 -18.10
N GLU A 308 41.87 13.20 -18.62
CA GLU A 308 42.20 11.89 -19.14
C GLU A 308 42.09 10.83 -18.00
N HIS A 309 41.73 9.59 -18.32
CA HIS A 309 41.32 8.52 -17.38
C HIS A 309 40.08 8.82 -16.51
N LEU A 310 39.57 10.06 -16.54
CA LEU A 310 38.40 10.53 -15.80
C LEU A 310 37.47 11.32 -16.73
N SER A 311 37.42 10.96 -18.01
CA SER A 311 36.74 11.75 -19.04
C SER A 311 35.24 11.88 -18.80
N ASN A 312 34.67 10.91 -18.09
CA ASN A 312 33.26 10.86 -17.74
C ASN A 312 32.93 11.60 -16.42
N PHE A 313 33.91 12.27 -15.81
CA PHE A 313 33.72 13.02 -14.57
C PHE A 313 33.86 14.53 -14.83
N CYS A 314 33.12 15.30 -14.04
CA CYS A 314 33.26 16.74 -13.93
C CYS A 314 33.56 17.10 -12.47
N PHE A 315 34.60 17.90 -12.28
CA PHE A 315 35.07 18.35 -10.97
C PHE A 315 34.76 19.83 -10.79
N TYR A 316 34.31 20.21 -9.60
CA TYR A 316 34.02 21.59 -9.24
C TYR A 316 34.98 22.04 -8.15
N THR A 317 35.51 23.25 -8.28
CA THR A 317 36.44 23.85 -7.31
C THR A 317 36.12 25.32 -7.12
N GLY A 318 36.35 25.83 -5.91
CA GLY A 318 36.17 27.24 -5.60
C GLY A 318 37.07 28.12 -6.47
N ILE A 319 36.77 29.42 -6.49
CA ILE A 319 37.57 30.39 -7.24
C ILE A 319 38.74 30.84 -6.36
N PRO A 320 39.98 30.46 -6.68
CA PRO A 320 41.13 30.78 -5.84
C PRO A 320 41.40 32.28 -5.83
N SER A 321 41.92 32.78 -4.69
CA SER A 321 42.47 34.13 -4.61
C SER A 321 43.75 34.20 -5.44
N THR A 322 43.94 35.33 -6.13
CA THR A 322 44.87 35.56 -7.26
C THR A 322 46.37 35.43 -6.97
N THR A 323 46.80 34.74 -5.90
CA THR A 323 48.16 34.87 -5.35
C THR A 323 48.89 33.57 -5.04
N SER A 324 48.40 32.38 -5.41
CA SER A 324 49.24 31.16 -5.28
C SER A 324 48.93 30.06 -6.28
N SER A 325 49.95 29.28 -6.64
CA SER A 325 49.85 27.98 -7.32
C SER A 325 49.23 26.93 -6.39
N GLN A 326 48.00 27.19 -5.94
CA GLN A 326 47.29 26.33 -5.02
C GLN A 326 46.87 25.06 -5.76
N THR A 327 47.14 23.91 -5.15
CA THR A 327 46.55 22.65 -5.58
C THR A 327 45.05 22.66 -5.32
N LEU A 328 44.28 22.37 -6.36
CA LEU A 328 42.82 22.35 -6.33
C LEU A 328 42.29 20.92 -6.19
N LEU A 329 42.93 19.96 -6.88
CA LEU A 329 42.52 18.55 -6.88
C LEU A 329 43.73 17.66 -7.19
N GLY A 330 43.88 16.57 -6.44
CA GLY A 330 44.81 15.49 -6.76
C GLY A 330 44.05 14.17 -6.86
N VAL A 331 44.24 13.42 -7.94
CA VAL A 331 43.63 12.10 -8.13
C VAL A 331 44.72 11.05 -8.21
N TYR A 332 44.75 10.18 -7.20
CA TYR A 332 45.68 9.05 -7.08
C TYR A 332 44.91 7.74 -7.02
N GLU A 333 45.29 6.79 -7.85
CA GLU A 333 44.71 5.46 -7.90
C GLU A 333 45.50 4.50 -6.99
N TYR A 334 44.86 3.86 -6.00
CA TYR A 334 45.56 2.93 -5.09
C TYR A 334 45.90 1.58 -5.74
N LYS A 335 45.13 1.16 -6.75
CA LYS A 335 45.33 -0.11 -7.46
C LYS A 335 45.56 0.20 -8.94
N LYS A 336 46.79 0.01 -9.39
CA LYS A 336 47.23 0.30 -10.76
C LYS A 336 46.35 -0.47 -11.77
N SER A 337 45.48 0.24 -12.49
CA SER A 337 44.56 -0.36 -13.47
C SER A 337 45.08 -0.33 -14.91
N SER A 338 46.16 0.42 -15.17
CA SER A 338 46.78 0.56 -16.49
C SER A 338 48.31 0.45 -16.42
N SER A 339 49.01 0.53 -17.56
CA SER A 339 50.48 0.59 -17.59
C SER A 339 51.05 1.89 -17.00
N GLU A 340 50.24 2.94 -16.87
CA GLU A 340 50.63 4.28 -16.42
C GLU A 340 50.80 4.41 -14.90
N TYR A 341 51.35 5.53 -14.42
CA TYR A 341 51.55 5.79 -12.99
C TYR A 341 50.22 5.95 -12.23
N ASN A 342 50.23 5.62 -10.94
CA ASN A 342 49.08 5.74 -10.04
C ASN A 342 48.60 7.18 -9.84
N LEU A 343 49.46 8.20 -10.01
CA LEU A 343 49.03 9.59 -9.99
C LEU A 343 48.39 9.95 -11.34
N LEU A 344 47.06 9.97 -11.39
CA LEU A 344 46.32 10.21 -12.62
C LEU A 344 46.27 11.68 -13.00
N ASN A 345 45.98 12.58 -12.05
CA ASN A 345 45.86 14.02 -12.35
C ASN A 345 46.24 14.84 -11.11
N TRP A 346 47.12 15.83 -11.26
CA TRP A 346 47.36 16.85 -10.23
C TRP A 346 47.04 18.23 -10.78
N VAL A 347 45.96 18.84 -10.30
CA VAL A 347 45.39 20.08 -10.82
C VAL A 347 45.77 21.24 -9.92
N ASN A 348 46.50 22.20 -10.48
CA ASN A 348 46.87 23.45 -9.82
C ASN A 348 46.19 24.64 -10.50
N HIS A 349 46.00 25.72 -9.74
CA HIS A 349 45.61 27.00 -10.32
C HIS A 349 46.68 27.52 -11.30
N GLY A 350 46.23 28.04 -12.44
CA GLY A 350 47.04 28.73 -13.44
C GLY A 350 46.50 30.14 -13.70
N GLU A 351 47.11 30.86 -14.64
CA GLU A 351 46.71 32.22 -15.00
C GLU A 351 45.53 32.23 -16.00
N ASN A 352 44.70 33.29 -15.96
CA ASN A 352 43.64 33.56 -16.94
C ASN A 352 42.62 32.41 -17.13
N ASP A 353 41.99 31.97 -16.03
CA ASP A 353 40.95 30.92 -16.02
C ASP A 353 41.40 29.59 -16.63
N LYS A 354 42.70 29.30 -16.52
CA LYS A 354 43.29 28.02 -16.87
C LYS A 354 43.82 27.32 -15.63
N HIS A 355 43.76 26.00 -15.65
CA HIS A 355 44.39 25.14 -14.65
C HIS A 355 45.54 24.38 -15.28
N LYS A 356 46.62 24.25 -14.51
CA LYS A 356 47.77 23.41 -14.86
C LYS A 356 47.50 22.01 -14.36
N ILE A 357 47.45 21.05 -15.28
CA ILE A 357 47.29 19.64 -14.96
C ILE A 357 48.63 18.96 -15.17
N THR A 358 49.23 18.50 -14.08
CA THR A 358 50.45 17.71 -14.12
C THR A 358 50.09 16.22 -14.14
N ARG A 359 50.62 15.51 -15.15
CA ARG A 359 50.54 14.07 -15.32
C ARG A 359 51.93 13.56 -15.64
N CYS A 360 52.56 12.85 -14.70
CA CYS A 360 53.96 12.42 -14.85
C CYS A 360 54.85 13.64 -15.21
N ASP A 361 55.73 13.49 -16.21
CA ASP A 361 56.64 14.56 -16.66
C ASP A 361 55.96 15.63 -17.54
N ASN A 362 54.69 15.45 -17.88
CA ASN A 362 53.95 16.37 -18.76
C ASN A 362 53.04 17.29 -17.94
N CYS A 363 53.06 18.58 -18.28
CA CYS A 363 52.14 19.59 -17.77
C CYS A 363 51.31 20.15 -18.93
N ILE A 364 49.98 20.08 -18.81
CA ILE A 364 49.06 20.64 -19.80
C ILE A 364 48.23 21.75 -19.17
N ASP A 365 48.05 22.84 -19.91
CA ASP A 365 47.08 23.88 -19.55
C ASP A 365 45.70 23.46 -20.03
N LYS A 366 44.71 23.55 -19.14
CA LYS A 366 43.32 23.29 -19.46
C LYS A 366 42.45 24.45 -19.05
N ALA A 367 41.63 24.94 -19.97
CA ALA A 367 40.62 25.94 -19.65
C ALA A 367 39.61 25.36 -18.64
N SER A 368 39.34 26.08 -17.56
CA SER A 368 38.14 25.84 -16.77
C SER A 368 36.99 26.65 -17.32
N GLN A 369 35.79 26.19 -17.02
CA GLN A 369 34.58 26.95 -17.27
C GLN A 369 34.02 27.45 -15.95
N LYS A 370 33.91 28.77 -15.84
CA LYS A 370 33.20 29.43 -14.74
C LYS A 370 31.71 29.15 -14.84
N VAL A 371 31.11 28.71 -13.73
CA VAL A 371 29.70 28.36 -13.65
C VAL A 371 29.11 28.81 -12.32
N TYR A 372 27.79 28.97 -12.29
CA TYR A 372 27.00 29.12 -11.08
C TYR A 372 26.39 27.76 -10.74
N ALA A 373 26.97 27.05 -9.78
CA ALA A 373 26.44 25.77 -9.33
C ALA A 373 25.39 26.01 -8.24
N LEU A 374 24.31 25.24 -8.24
CA LEU A 374 23.43 25.16 -7.07
C LEU A 374 24.26 24.71 -5.86
N LEU A 375 23.96 25.28 -4.69
CA LEU A 375 24.60 24.82 -3.44
C LEU A 375 24.32 23.32 -3.25
N PRO A 376 25.28 22.54 -2.71
CA PRO A 376 25.22 21.08 -2.71
C PRO A 376 23.91 20.48 -2.18
N GLN A 377 23.35 21.07 -1.12
CA GLN A 377 22.09 20.64 -0.53
C GLN A 377 20.90 20.83 -1.48
N TYR A 378 20.86 21.91 -2.25
CA TYR A 378 19.80 22.19 -3.20
C TYR A 378 19.96 21.35 -4.47
N SER A 379 21.19 21.12 -4.92
CA SER A 379 21.49 20.22 -6.04
C SER A 379 20.99 18.81 -5.78
N TYR A 380 21.32 18.27 -4.59
CA TYR A 380 20.86 16.94 -4.20
C TYR A 380 19.33 16.87 -4.12
N TYR A 381 18.70 17.87 -3.51
CA TYR A 381 17.24 17.95 -3.42
C TYR A 381 16.58 18.02 -4.81
N PHE A 382 17.10 18.88 -5.68
CA PHE A 382 16.60 19.12 -7.03
C PHE A 382 16.64 17.86 -7.92
N MET A 383 17.70 17.06 -7.77
CA MET A 383 17.85 15.80 -8.51
C MET A 383 17.05 14.63 -7.93
N SER A 384 16.79 14.63 -6.62
CA SER A 384 16.24 13.44 -5.94
C SER A 384 14.73 13.49 -5.72
N ARG A 385 14.15 14.65 -5.37
CA ARG A 385 12.75 14.72 -4.90
C ARG A 385 11.99 16.01 -5.23
N TYR A 386 12.70 17.06 -5.65
CA TYR A 386 12.10 18.39 -5.87
C TYR A 386 10.79 18.35 -6.64
N PHE A 387 10.76 17.66 -7.78
CA PHE A 387 9.61 17.74 -8.64
C PHE A 387 8.41 16.95 -8.12
N GLU A 388 8.64 15.79 -7.47
CA GLU A 388 7.59 15.04 -6.78
C GLU A 388 6.96 15.85 -5.64
N ASP A 389 7.78 16.56 -4.86
CA ASP A 389 7.31 17.45 -3.79
C ASP A 389 6.49 18.61 -4.35
N VAL A 390 6.99 19.30 -5.38
CA VAL A 390 6.28 20.40 -6.03
C VAL A 390 4.95 19.94 -6.63
N PHE A 391 4.95 18.80 -7.33
CA PHE A 391 3.76 18.23 -7.92
C PHE A 391 2.73 17.85 -6.85
N THR A 392 3.18 17.23 -5.76
CA THR A 392 2.32 16.89 -4.62
C THR A 392 1.71 18.14 -3.97
N GLU A 393 2.46 19.21 -3.78
CA GLU A 393 1.93 20.48 -3.26
C GLU A 393 0.89 21.10 -4.22
N ILE A 394 1.09 21.00 -5.54
CA ILE A 394 0.08 21.42 -6.53
C ILE A 394 -1.22 20.61 -6.35
N LEU A 395 -1.13 19.28 -6.24
CA LEU A 395 -2.31 18.42 -6.04
C LEU A 395 -3.06 18.76 -4.74
N LYS A 396 -2.32 19.03 -3.64
CA LYS A 396 -2.89 19.50 -2.37
C LYS A 396 -3.63 20.83 -2.53
N GLU A 397 -2.99 21.82 -3.16
CA GLU A 397 -3.58 23.15 -3.35
C GLU A 397 -4.82 23.11 -4.25
N LEU A 398 -4.87 22.17 -5.20
CA LEU A 398 -6.03 21.94 -6.06
C LEU A 398 -7.14 21.11 -5.39
N LYS A 399 -6.87 20.55 -4.20
CA LYS A 399 -7.75 19.64 -3.45
C LYS A 399 -8.15 18.41 -4.28
N CYS A 400 -7.20 17.85 -5.01
CA CYS A 400 -7.40 16.62 -5.76
C CYS A 400 -7.55 15.43 -4.80
N ASP A 401 -8.28 14.39 -5.20
CA ASP A 401 -8.21 13.08 -4.54
C ASP A 401 -7.10 12.29 -5.22
N TYR A 402 -5.98 12.11 -4.53
CA TYR A 402 -4.77 11.56 -5.10
C TYR A 402 -4.05 10.61 -4.14
N VAL A 403 -3.18 9.78 -4.71
CA VAL A 403 -2.15 9.00 -4.00
C VAL A 403 -0.82 9.20 -4.71
N THR A 404 0.27 9.25 -3.94
CA THR A 404 1.65 9.47 -4.43
C THR A 404 2.55 8.34 -3.99
N ASN A 405 3.63 8.10 -4.74
CA ASN A 405 4.62 7.06 -4.44
C ASN A 405 3.96 5.69 -4.25
N VAL A 406 3.17 5.28 -5.25
CA VAL A 406 2.35 4.08 -5.22
C VAL A 406 3.21 2.89 -5.66
N HIS A 407 3.44 1.96 -4.74
CA HIS A 407 4.07 0.67 -5.02
C HIS A 407 2.99 -0.40 -5.11
N LEU A 408 2.92 -1.07 -6.26
CA LEU A 408 1.98 -2.19 -6.46
C LEU A 408 2.77 -3.49 -6.63
N SER A 409 2.36 -4.53 -5.91
CA SER A 409 2.89 -5.89 -6.01
C SER A 409 1.86 -6.81 -6.66
N LYS A 410 2.31 -7.80 -7.45
CA LYS A 410 1.40 -8.81 -8.06
C LYS A 410 0.88 -9.85 -7.07
N THR A 411 1.52 -9.95 -5.92
CA THR A 411 1.24 -10.92 -4.88
C THR A 411 1.23 -10.22 -3.53
N SER A 412 0.71 -10.90 -2.50
CA SER A 412 0.79 -10.42 -1.11
C SER A 412 2.23 -10.30 -0.56
N ASP A 413 3.24 -10.71 -1.32
CA ASP A 413 4.64 -10.49 -1.00
C ASP A 413 5.09 -9.09 -1.47
N HIS A 414 5.23 -8.17 -0.51
CA HIS A 414 5.66 -6.79 -0.71
C HIS A 414 7.12 -6.65 -1.19
N GLN A 415 7.91 -7.73 -1.27
CA GLN A 415 9.26 -7.68 -1.84
C GLN A 415 9.26 -7.78 -3.38
N ASN A 416 8.11 -8.09 -3.99
CA ASN A 416 7.97 -8.25 -5.45
C ASN A 416 7.16 -7.10 -6.06
N ASP A 417 7.69 -5.88 -5.94
CA ASP A 417 7.13 -4.69 -6.59
C ASP A 417 7.05 -4.89 -8.10
N PHE A 418 5.84 -4.78 -8.63
CA PHE A 418 5.53 -4.84 -10.05
C PHE A 418 5.72 -3.49 -10.73
N ILE A 419 5.28 -2.43 -10.07
CA ILE A 419 5.40 -1.06 -10.57
C ILE A 419 5.42 -0.06 -9.41
N GLU A 420 6.23 0.99 -9.61
CA GLU A 420 6.22 2.22 -8.84
C GLU A 420 5.61 3.33 -9.72
N ILE A 421 4.65 4.06 -9.17
CA ILE A 421 3.92 5.14 -9.84
C ILE A 421 4.02 6.41 -8.98
N ASP A 422 4.54 7.49 -9.56
CA ASP A 422 4.81 8.73 -8.83
C ASP A 422 3.52 9.35 -8.27
N ALA A 423 2.46 9.42 -9.09
CA ALA A 423 1.12 9.81 -8.61
C ALA A 423 -0.02 9.23 -9.44
N LEU A 424 -1.12 8.88 -8.76
CA LEU A 424 -2.42 8.64 -9.36
C LEU A 424 -3.42 9.68 -8.83
N VAL A 425 -4.27 10.19 -9.70
CA VAL A 425 -5.32 11.15 -9.34
C VAL A 425 -6.66 10.66 -9.85
N LYS A 426 -7.67 10.64 -8.99
CA LYS A 426 -9.03 10.33 -9.38
C LYS A 426 -9.70 11.54 -10.04
N SER A 427 -10.27 11.30 -11.22
CA SER A 427 -11.25 12.18 -11.86
C SER A 427 -12.62 11.48 -11.87
N ASP A 428 -13.68 12.18 -12.30
CA ASP A 428 -15.06 11.68 -12.19
C ASP A 428 -15.30 10.36 -12.95
N ASN A 429 -14.62 10.16 -14.09
CA ASN A 429 -14.83 9.00 -14.97
C ASN A 429 -13.54 8.26 -15.35
N ARG A 430 -12.39 8.64 -14.78
CA ARG A 430 -11.09 8.07 -15.14
C ARG A 430 -10.06 8.26 -14.03
N ILE A 431 -8.96 7.54 -14.14
CA ILE A 431 -7.79 7.71 -13.28
C ILE A 431 -6.68 8.33 -14.12
N VAL A 432 -6.09 9.42 -13.63
CA VAL A 432 -4.96 10.08 -14.29
C VAL A 432 -3.67 9.56 -13.66
N TYR A 433 -2.85 8.91 -14.47
CA TYR A 433 -1.52 8.43 -14.12
C TYR A 433 -0.51 9.52 -14.43
N PHE A 434 0.33 9.85 -13.45
CA PHE A 434 1.43 10.79 -13.61
C PHE A 434 2.77 10.10 -13.31
N GLU A 435 3.67 10.16 -14.29
CA GLU A 435 5.11 10.01 -14.09
C GLU A 435 5.74 11.41 -14.02
N ASN A 436 6.44 11.68 -12.94
CA ASN A 436 7.15 12.92 -12.69
C ASN A 436 8.62 12.75 -13.09
N LYS A 437 9.15 13.72 -13.84
CA LYS A 437 10.59 13.83 -14.12
C LYS A 437 11.03 15.27 -13.96
N THR A 438 12.20 15.51 -13.38
CA THR A 438 12.78 16.87 -13.33
C THR A 438 13.11 17.38 -14.74
N THR A 439 13.57 16.49 -15.62
CA THR A 439 13.90 16.78 -17.02
C THR A 439 13.29 15.73 -17.92
N LEU A 440 12.48 16.16 -18.89
CA LEU A 440 11.95 15.31 -19.94
C LEU A 440 13.03 15.10 -21.00
N SER A 441 13.31 13.84 -21.29
CA SER A 441 14.29 13.39 -22.28
C SER A 441 13.73 12.21 -23.07
N LYS A 442 14.35 11.88 -24.19
CA LYS A 442 14.01 10.69 -24.98
C LYS A 442 14.01 9.43 -24.12
N PHE A 443 15.05 9.24 -23.30
CA PHE A 443 15.23 8.05 -22.48
C PHE A 443 14.09 7.90 -21.46
N ASN A 444 13.72 8.99 -20.78
CA ASN A 444 12.63 8.94 -19.81
C ASN A 444 11.27 8.64 -20.47
N ILE A 445 11.02 9.16 -21.67
CA ILE A 445 9.80 8.85 -22.43
C ILE A 445 9.78 7.36 -22.82
N ASP A 446 10.87 6.84 -23.39
CA ASP A 446 10.98 5.44 -23.82
C ASP A 446 10.73 4.47 -22.64
N ASP A 447 11.37 4.76 -21.49
CA ASP A 447 11.22 3.96 -20.28
C ASP A 447 9.79 4.02 -19.72
N THR A 448 9.18 5.21 -19.70
CA THR A 448 7.80 5.39 -19.22
C THR A 448 6.79 4.70 -20.14
N ILE A 449 6.97 4.72 -21.46
CA ILE A 449 6.16 3.93 -22.40
C ILE A 449 6.22 2.44 -22.02
N CYS A 450 7.42 1.89 -21.84
CA CYS A 450 7.58 0.48 -21.46
C CYS A 450 6.92 0.14 -20.12
N LYS A 451 6.97 1.04 -19.13
CA LYS A 451 6.28 0.88 -17.84
C LYS A 451 4.76 0.86 -18.02
N ILE A 452 4.22 1.86 -18.72
CA ILE A 452 2.78 2.02 -18.93
C ILE A 452 2.23 0.82 -19.72
N GLU A 453 2.93 0.33 -20.74
CA GLU A 453 2.42 -0.79 -21.52
C GLU A 453 2.29 -2.08 -20.69
N LYS A 454 3.23 -2.32 -19.76
CA LYS A 454 3.15 -3.44 -18.81
C LYS A 454 1.98 -3.25 -17.84
N PHE A 455 1.84 -2.06 -17.27
CA PHE A 455 0.78 -1.74 -16.32
C PHE A 455 -0.61 -1.80 -16.96
N HIS A 456 -0.79 -1.15 -18.10
CA HIS A 456 -2.07 -1.10 -18.82
C HIS A 456 -2.53 -2.49 -19.26
N SER A 457 -1.61 -3.35 -19.73
CA SER A 457 -1.95 -4.74 -20.06
C SER A 457 -2.56 -5.48 -18.86
N PHE A 458 -1.99 -5.29 -17.66
CA PHE A 458 -2.48 -5.92 -16.44
C PHE A 458 -3.84 -5.35 -15.99
N ILE A 459 -3.97 -4.02 -16.04
CA ILE A 459 -5.21 -3.34 -15.65
C ILE A 459 -6.36 -3.67 -16.60
N LEU A 460 -6.14 -3.75 -17.91
CA LEU A 460 -7.18 -4.13 -18.87
C LEU A 460 -7.75 -5.53 -18.60
N GLU A 461 -6.91 -6.45 -18.13
CA GLU A 461 -7.33 -7.82 -17.78
C GLU A 461 -8.12 -7.85 -16.47
N ALA A 462 -7.64 -7.14 -15.44
CA ALA A 462 -8.27 -7.15 -14.12
C ALA A 462 -9.48 -6.20 -13.98
N TYR A 463 -9.46 -5.07 -14.69
CA TYR A 463 -10.43 -3.98 -14.60
C TYR A 463 -10.76 -3.40 -15.99
N PRO A 464 -11.46 -4.16 -16.84
CA PRO A 464 -11.68 -3.79 -18.25
C PRO A 464 -12.50 -2.50 -18.45
N ASP A 465 -13.31 -2.12 -17.46
CA ASP A 465 -14.15 -0.92 -17.51
C ASP A 465 -13.45 0.35 -16.95
N LEU A 466 -12.19 0.25 -16.51
CA LEU A 466 -11.42 1.41 -16.07
C LEU A 466 -10.80 2.17 -17.25
N THR A 467 -10.92 3.49 -17.21
CA THR A 467 -10.23 4.38 -18.14
C THR A 467 -9.05 5.05 -17.44
N PHE A 468 -7.88 5.01 -18.07
CA PHE A 468 -6.69 5.72 -17.62
C PHE A 468 -6.27 6.79 -18.63
N GLU A 469 -5.85 7.96 -18.14
CA GLU A 469 -5.07 8.93 -18.93
C GLU A 469 -3.62 8.89 -18.43
N TYR A 470 -2.67 8.65 -19.33
CA TYR A 470 -1.26 8.51 -18.99
C TYR A 470 -0.48 9.77 -19.31
N ILE A 471 0.21 10.32 -18.32
CA ILE A 471 0.93 11.59 -18.43
C ILE A 471 2.34 11.42 -17.90
N ILE A 472 3.33 11.82 -18.70
CA ILE A 472 4.67 12.14 -18.21
C ILE A 472 4.81 13.65 -18.19
N ILE A 473 5.13 14.20 -17.03
CA ILE A 473 5.21 15.64 -16.81
C ILE A 473 6.56 16.02 -16.23
N SER A 474 7.09 17.15 -16.70
CA SER A 474 8.30 17.75 -16.17
C SER A 474 8.22 19.28 -16.15
N PRO A 475 9.06 19.93 -15.34
CA PRO A 475 9.27 21.37 -15.46
C PRO A 475 10.24 21.72 -16.60
N TYR A 476 11.21 20.84 -16.92
CA TYR A 476 12.26 21.13 -17.91
C TYR A 476 12.41 20.00 -18.92
N CYS A 477 13.14 20.24 -20.02
CA CYS A 477 13.50 19.22 -21.00
C CYS A 477 14.90 19.45 -21.55
N ASP A 478 15.44 18.46 -22.26
CA ASP A 478 16.68 18.59 -23.03
C ASP A 478 16.43 18.66 -24.55
N GLU A 479 17.51 18.75 -25.32
CA GLU A 479 17.46 18.79 -26.79
C GLU A 479 16.92 17.52 -27.45
N THR A 480 16.98 16.36 -26.78
CA THR A 480 16.64 15.07 -27.37
C THR A 480 15.16 14.95 -27.75
N ILE A 481 14.29 15.73 -27.10
CA ILE A 481 12.86 15.80 -27.43
C ILE A 481 12.64 16.31 -28.84
N LYS A 482 13.32 17.41 -29.21
CA LYS A 482 13.22 17.98 -30.55
C LYS A 482 13.88 17.08 -31.59
N GLU A 483 14.90 16.32 -31.22
CA GLU A 483 15.59 15.42 -32.16
C GLU A 483 14.78 14.15 -32.44
N SER A 484 14.15 13.58 -31.41
CA SER A 484 13.54 12.25 -31.47
C SER A 484 12.02 12.26 -31.63
N TYR A 485 11.36 13.29 -31.10
CA TYR A 485 9.89 13.34 -30.97
C TYR A 485 9.24 14.49 -31.74
N TRP A 486 9.98 15.17 -32.62
CA TRP A 486 9.47 16.34 -33.36
C TRP A 486 8.20 16.08 -34.14
N TYR A 487 8.07 14.88 -34.71
CA TYR A 487 6.87 14.50 -35.48
C TYR A 487 5.58 14.72 -34.67
N PHE A 488 5.61 14.38 -33.38
CA PHE A 488 4.49 14.55 -32.44
C PHE A 488 4.49 15.95 -31.82
N ALA A 489 5.66 16.45 -31.42
CA ALA A 489 5.81 17.69 -30.66
C ALA A 489 5.58 18.98 -31.48
N LYS A 490 5.69 18.93 -32.82
CA LYS A 490 5.61 20.12 -33.71
C LYS A 490 4.31 20.93 -33.60
N ASN A 491 3.23 20.35 -33.10
CA ASN A 491 1.94 21.03 -32.95
C ASN A 491 1.65 21.46 -31.50
N GLY A 492 2.52 21.10 -30.57
CA GLY A 492 2.32 21.29 -29.13
C GLY A 492 3.55 21.86 -28.45
N TYR A 493 4.30 22.73 -29.13
CA TYR A 493 5.47 23.39 -28.56
C TYR A 493 5.29 24.91 -28.54
N GLU A 494 5.87 25.56 -27.53
CA GLU A 494 5.90 27.01 -27.43
C GLU A 494 7.29 27.46 -26.97
N ALA A 495 7.89 28.38 -27.73
CA ALA A 495 9.09 29.10 -27.34
C ALA A 495 8.67 30.28 -26.46
N ARG A 496 9.29 30.42 -25.28
CA ARG A 496 9.03 31.53 -24.38
C ARG A 496 10.31 32.29 -24.10
N GLU A 497 10.18 33.60 -23.94
CA GLU A 497 11.27 34.46 -23.53
C GLU A 497 11.80 34.00 -22.16
N ASP A 498 13.12 34.03 -21.98
CA ASP A 498 13.80 33.64 -20.75
C ASP A 498 13.62 32.18 -20.29
N ILE A 499 13.24 31.27 -21.20
CA ILE A 499 13.26 29.82 -20.95
C ILE A 499 14.23 29.18 -21.95
N LYS A 500 15.18 28.37 -21.46
CA LYS A 500 16.24 27.80 -22.30
C LYS A 500 15.70 26.87 -23.39
N HIS A 501 14.72 26.04 -23.05
CA HIS A 501 14.12 25.06 -23.95
C HIS A 501 12.63 25.32 -24.15
N TYR A 502 12.03 24.68 -25.16
CA TYR A 502 10.60 24.83 -25.44
C TYR A 502 9.76 24.24 -24.30
N THR A 503 8.59 24.84 -24.09
CA THR A 503 7.49 24.16 -23.36
C THR A 503 6.77 23.24 -24.32
N TYR A 504 6.23 22.14 -23.81
CA TYR A 504 5.63 21.08 -24.61
C TYR A 504 4.32 20.57 -24.01
N ASN A 505 3.39 20.21 -24.87
CA ASN A 505 2.17 19.47 -24.56
C ASN A 505 1.74 18.70 -25.83
N PHE A 506 2.17 17.46 -25.94
CA PHE A 506 1.90 16.60 -27.11
C PHE A 506 1.60 15.16 -26.65
N GLU A 507 1.11 14.34 -27.57
CA GLU A 507 0.77 12.94 -27.29
C GLU A 507 1.53 11.99 -28.20
N ILE A 508 1.95 10.86 -27.63
CA ILE A 508 2.57 9.75 -28.33
C ILE A 508 1.62 8.55 -28.23
N PRO A 509 1.06 8.04 -29.34
CA PRO A 509 0.22 6.84 -29.29
C PRO A 509 1.06 5.62 -28.88
N LEU A 510 0.50 4.78 -28.01
CA LEU A 510 1.14 3.54 -27.61
C LEU A 510 0.84 2.46 -28.65
N ALA A 511 1.86 2.02 -29.40
CA ALA A 511 1.68 1.14 -30.56
C ALA A 511 0.98 -0.19 -30.22
N LYS A 512 1.04 -0.64 -28.96
CA LYS A 512 0.41 -1.88 -28.49
C LYS A 512 -1.12 -1.77 -28.30
N PHE A 513 -1.67 -0.57 -28.15
CA PHE A 513 -3.07 -0.37 -27.78
C PHE A 513 -3.78 0.65 -28.66
N ASP A 514 -5.02 0.35 -29.00
CA ASP A 514 -5.88 1.29 -29.72
C ASP A 514 -6.33 2.41 -28.77
N ASN A 515 -6.24 3.66 -29.24
CA ASN A 515 -6.72 4.86 -28.53
C ASN A 515 -6.08 5.14 -27.17
N ILE A 516 -4.91 4.56 -26.88
CA ILE A 516 -4.12 4.91 -25.69
C ILE A 516 -2.90 5.71 -26.13
N SER A 517 -2.69 6.84 -25.49
CA SER A 517 -1.53 7.70 -25.70
C SER A 517 -0.84 8.03 -24.38
N LEU A 518 0.46 8.30 -24.46
CA LEU A 518 1.20 8.99 -23.41
C LEU A 518 1.22 10.48 -23.75
N ARG A 519 0.64 11.29 -22.87
CA ARG A 519 0.74 12.75 -22.96
C ARG A 519 2.04 13.22 -22.32
N CYS A 520 2.83 13.98 -23.06
CA CYS A 520 4.11 14.52 -22.63
C CYS A 520 4.00 16.03 -22.40
N ILE A 521 4.29 16.47 -21.18
CA ILE A 521 4.13 17.87 -20.76
C ILE A 521 5.45 18.41 -20.21
N VAL A 522 5.82 19.62 -20.66
CA VAL A 522 6.92 20.41 -20.12
C VAL A 522 6.42 21.81 -19.81
N GLU A 523 6.34 22.16 -18.53
CA GLU A 523 5.92 23.49 -18.07
C GLU A 523 6.72 23.91 -16.83
N PRO A 524 7.71 24.81 -16.94
CA PRO A 524 8.57 25.16 -15.82
C PRO A 524 7.87 26.00 -14.75
N GLU A 525 6.90 26.84 -15.12
CA GLU A 525 6.32 27.81 -14.21
C GLU A 525 5.24 27.17 -13.31
N TYR A 526 5.43 27.22 -11.99
CA TYR A 526 4.53 26.62 -11.00
C TYR A 526 3.04 26.95 -11.22
N GLY A 527 2.71 28.25 -11.39
CA GLY A 527 1.33 28.70 -11.57
C GLY A 527 0.67 28.19 -12.86
N LYS A 528 1.45 28.08 -13.95
CA LYS A 528 0.97 27.56 -15.22
C LYS A 528 0.82 26.04 -15.17
N MET A 529 1.79 25.34 -14.58
CA MET A 529 1.70 23.90 -14.35
C MET A 529 0.45 23.54 -13.51
N LYS A 530 0.20 24.28 -12.43
CA LYS A 530 -1.02 24.12 -11.61
C LYS A 530 -2.29 24.32 -12.43
N THR A 531 -2.32 25.31 -13.30
CA THR A 531 -3.47 25.57 -14.18
C THR A 531 -3.68 24.43 -15.18
N LEU A 532 -2.59 23.91 -15.75
CA LEU A 532 -2.62 22.79 -16.68
C LEU A 532 -3.11 21.50 -15.99
N ILE A 533 -2.53 21.14 -14.85
CA ILE A 533 -2.96 19.99 -14.04
C ILE A 533 -4.45 20.09 -13.68
N LYS A 534 -4.92 21.28 -13.28
CA LYS A 534 -6.33 21.51 -13.00
C LYS A 534 -7.24 21.22 -14.21
N SER A 535 -6.83 21.62 -15.41
CA SER A 535 -7.58 21.38 -16.66
C SER A 535 -7.55 19.94 -17.16
N ILE A 536 -6.61 19.13 -16.67
CA ILE A 536 -6.52 17.70 -17.00
C ILE A 536 -7.46 16.90 -16.10
N ILE A 537 -7.50 17.26 -14.81
CA ILE A 537 -8.23 16.51 -13.79
C ILE A 537 -9.72 16.86 -13.78
N ARG A 538 -10.08 18.11 -14.09
CA ARG A 538 -11.46 18.62 -14.15
C ARG A 538 -11.86 18.93 -15.58
#